data_AF-A0A2X3ACR1-F1
#
_entry.id   AF-A0A2X3ACR1-F1
#
_cell.length_a   1.000
_cell.length_b   1.000
_cell.length_c   1.000
_cell.angle_alpha   90.00
_cell.angle_beta   90.00
_cell.angle_gamma   90.00
#
_symmetry.space_group_name_H-M   'P 1'
#
loop_
_entity.id
_entity.type
_entity.pdbx_description
1 polymer ?
#
loop_
_entity_poly.entity_id
_entity_poly.type
_entity_poly.pdbx_seq_one_letter_code
_entity_poly.pdbx_strand_id
1 'polypeptide(L)'
;MSDELRNEMLKRAEQMGLSKKDLFIKERNLHKFYKSKLDHYKLMVDIEKDLGLVQCKKTDKSIRKIKKPVIIKVDLYTVFKFYVNLGHVFRDKNKRIYSMEEVEQLLINYYEKNNIEYKI
;
A
#
# COMPACT_ATOMS: atom_id res chain seq x y z
N MET A 1 -16.03 4.39 -11.64
CA MET A 1 -15.60 3.04 -11.17
C MET A 1 -16.71 2.08 -11.58
N SER A 2 -16.41 0.99 -12.30
CA SER A 2 -17.44 0.01 -12.66
C SER A 2 -17.88 -0.81 -11.44
N ASP A 3 -19.08 -1.39 -11.48
CA ASP A 3 -19.60 -2.24 -10.40
C ASP A 3 -18.74 -3.49 -10.20
N GLU A 4 -18.19 -4.05 -11.27
CA GLU A 4 -17.25 -5.18 -11.20
C GLU A 4 -15.99 -4.82 -10.40
N LEU A 5 -15.36 -3.68 -10.72
CA LEU A 5 -14.17 -3.22 -10.02
C LEU A 5 -14.46 -2.94 -8.53
N ARG A 6 -15.62 -2.34 -8.23
CA ARG A 6 -16.06 -2.10 -6.86
C ARG A 6 -16.25 -3.40 -6.08
N ASN A 7 -16.90 -4.40 -6.67
CA ASN A 7 -17.11 -5.70 -6.03
C ASN A 7 -15.78 -6.43 -5.76
N GLU A 8 -14.83 -6.34 -6.70
CA GLU A 8 -13.51 -6.95 -6.52
C GLU A 8 -12.71 -6.27 -5.41
N MET A 9 -12.78 -4.93 -5.32
CA MET A 9 -12.17 -4.17 -4.22
C MET A 9 -12.73 -4.59 -2.85
N LEU A 10 -14.06 -4.73 -2.74
CA LEU A 10 -14.70 -5.16 -1.50
C LEU A 10 -14.26 -6.58 -1.10
N LYS A 11 -14.17 -7.50 -2.06
CA LYS A 11 -13.68 -8.87 -1.82
C LYS A 11 -12.24 -8.88 -1.30
N ARG A 12 -11.37 -8.03 -1.84
CA ARG A 12 -9.98 -7.94 -1.36
C ARG A 12 -9.89 -7.31 0.03
N ALA A 13 -10.69 -6.30 0.32
CA ALA A 13 -10.76 -5.71 1.65
C ALA A 13 -11.17 -6.75 2.71
N GLU A 14 -12.17 -7.58 2.39
CA GLU A 14 -12.59 -8.70 3.25
C GLU A 14 -11.46 -9.72 3.46
N GLN A 15 -10.72 -10.08 2.40
CA GLN A 15 -9.55 -10.96 2.51
C GLN A 15 -8.43 -10.40 3.39
N MET A 16 -8.36 -9.07 3.52
CA MET A 16 -7.40 -8.39 4.40
C MET A 16 -7.95 -8.16 5.81
N GLY A 17 -9.19 -8.59 6.10
CA GLY A 17 -9.84 -8.35 7.39
C GLY A 17 -10.22 -6.89 7.62
N LEU A 18 -10.32 -6.09 6.55
CA LEU A 18 -10.62 -4.66 6.64
C LEU A 18 -12.12 -4.41 6.67
N SER A 19 -12.57 -3.62 7.64
CA SER A 19 -13.95 -3.15 7.65
C SER A 19 -14.16 -2.01 6.67
N LYS A 20 -15.42 -1.76 6.27
CA LYS A 20 -15.78 -0.56 5.50
C LYS A 20 -15.37 0.73 6.21
N LYS A 21 -15.41 0.74 7.55
CA LYS A 21 -15.01 1.88 8.38
C LYS A 21 -13.51 2.15 8.24
N ASP A 22 -12.68 1.12 8.24
CA ASP A 22 -11.22 1.26 8.10
C ASP A 22 -10.85 1.83 6.73
N LEU A 23 -11.46 1.29 5.66
CA LEU A 23 -11.28 1.84 4.31
C LEU A 23 -11.69 3.32 4.22
N PHE A 24 -12.81 3.69 4.85
CA PHE A 24 -13.25 5.08 4.89
C PHE A 24 -12.26 5.98 5.63
N ILE A 25 -11.66 5.49 6.73
CA ILE A 25 -10.60 6.20 7.46
C ILE A 25 -9.37 6.40 6.56
N LYS A 26 -8.91 5.35 5.87
CA LYS A 26 -7.76 5.42 4.95
C LYS A 26 -8.00 6.40 3.80
N GLU A 27 -9.16 6.36 3.15
CA GLU A 27 -9.55 7.31 2.11
C GLU A 27 -9.63 8.76 2.65
N ARG A 28 -10.19 8.95 3.85
CA ARG A 28 -10.24 10.26 4.49
C ARG A 28 -8.84 10.80 4.79
N ASN A 29 -7.95 9.96 5.28
CA ASN A 29 -6.56 10.34 5.58
C ASN A 29 -5.80 10.68 4.29
N LEU A 30 -6.01 9.93 3.22
CA LEU A 30 -5.47 10.26 1.91
C LEU A 30 -5.98 11.62 1.39
N HIS A 31 -7.27 11.92 1.56
CA HIS A 31 -7.81 13.23 1.17
C HIS A 31 -7.23 14.38 1.99
N LYS A 32 -7.05 14.18 3.30
CA LYS A 32 -6.34 15.15 4.16
C LYS A 32 -4.89 15.33 3.70
N PHE A 33 -4.21 14.25 3.35
CA PHE A 33 -2.83 14.28 2.84
C PHE A 33 -2.72 15.13 1.57
N TYR A 34 -3.59 14.90 0.58
CA TYR A 34 -3.61 15.71 -0.64
C TYR A 34 -3.91 17.19 -0.41
N LYS A 35 -4.66 17.52 0.65
CA LYS A 35 -4.94 18.90 1.07
C LYS A 35 -3.86 19.51 1.97
N SER A 36 -2.93 18.72 2.46
CA SER A 36 -1.89 19.19 3.37
C SER A 36 -0.78 19.93 2.61
N LYS A 37 0.01 20.72 3.34
CA LYS A 37 1.24 21.35 2.83
C LYS A 37 2.47 20.42 2.88
N LEU A 38 2.28 19.13 3.19
CA LEU A 38 3.39 18.17 3.21
C LEU A 38 3.95 18.00 1.80
N ASP A 39 5.25 17.85 1.70
CA ASP A 39 5.90 17.54 0.43
C ASP A 39 5.67 16.06 0.10
N HIS A 40 4.75 15.81 -0.83
CA HIS A 40 4.37 14.46 -1.21
C HIS A 40 5.55 13.67 -1.76
N TYR A 41 6.48 14.32 -2.47
CA TYR A 41 7.62 13.64 -3.08
C TYR A 41 8.60 13.11 -2.05
N LYS A 42 8.75 13.79 -0.91
CA LYS A 42 9.62 13.33 0.19
C LYS A 42 9.09 12.09 0.90
N LEU A 43 7.79 11.81 0.80
CA LEU A 43 7.14 10.66 1.41
C LEU A 43 7.12 9.44 0.49
N MET A 44 7.48 9.58 -0.79
CA MET A 44 7.50 8.48 -1.74
C MET A 44 8.74 7.60 -1.53
N VAL A 45 8.53 6.40 -1.01
CA VAL A 45 9.58 5.40 -0.73
C VAL A 45 9.62 4.34 -1.83
N ASP A 46 10.82 4.01 -2.33
CA ASP A 46 11.00 2.93 -3.30
C ASP A 46 10.86 1.56 -2.61
N ILE A 47 9.80 0.83 -2.96
CA ILE A 47 9.47 -0.46 -2.33
C ILE A 47 10.61 -1.48 -2.47
N GLU A 48 11.28 -1.50 -3.63
CA GLU A 48 12.31 -2.51 -3.88
C GLU A 48 13.66 -2.08 -3.36
N LYS A 49 14.05 -0.82 -3.60
CA LYS A 49 15.39 -0.32 -3.22
C LYS A 49 15.49 0.06 -1.74
N ASP A 50 14.48 0.74 -1.22
CA ASP A 50 14.54 1.32 0.13
C ASP A 50 13.99 0.35 1.17
N LEU A 51 12.94 -0.43 0.83
CA LEU A 51 12.33 -1.41 1.74
C LEU A 51 12.73 -2.87 1.47
N GLY A 52 13.42 -3.15 0.35
CA GLY A 52 13.86 -4.52 0.01
C GLY A 52 12.72 -5.49 -0.32
N LEU A 53 11.54 -4.98 -0.66
CA LEU A 53 10.35 -5.78 -0.94
C LEU A 53 10.17 -5.98 -2.46
N VAL A 54 9.45 -7.05 -2.81
CA VAL A 54 9.14 -7.40 -4.21
C VAL A 54 7.64 -7.27 -4.43
N GLN A 55 7.27 -6.52 -5.46
CA GLN A 55 5.86 -6.36 -5.84
C GLN A 55 5.31 -7.63 -6.48
N CYS A 56 4.15 -8.07 -6.00
CA CYS A 56 3.45 -9.24 -6.50
C CYS A 56 1.98 -8.91 -6.74
N LYS A 57 1.39 -9.57 -7.73
CA LYS A 57 -0.07 -9.57 -7.93
C LYS A 57 -0.64 -10.79 -7.22
N LYS A 58 -1.61 -10.57 -6.33
CA LYS A 58 -2.38 -11.63 -5.69
C LYS A 58 -3.68 -11.85 -6.46
N THR A 59 -3.93 -13.10 -6.80
CA THR A 59 -5.24 -13.59 -7.24
C THR A 59 -5.81 -14.53 -6.19
N ASP A 60 -7.05 -14.96 -6.38
CA ASP A 60 -7.68 -16.04 -5.62
C ASP A 60 -6.83 -17.32 -5.53
N LYS A 61 -6.08 -17.65 -6.59
CA LYS A 61 -5.35 -18.92 -6.74
C LYS A 61 -3.84 -18.82 -6.57
N SER A 62 -3.24 -17.64 -6.71
CA SER A 62 -1.77 -17.54 -6.73
C SER A 62 -1.25 -16.14 -6.40
N ILE A 63 0.02 -16.08 -6.03
CA ILE A 63 0.76 -14.84 -5.89
C ILE A 63 1.92 -14.88 -6.88
N ARG A 64 1.95 -13.92 -7.81
CA ARG A 64 2.92 -13.87 -8.90
C ARG A 64 3.72 -12.57 -8.84
N LYS A 65 5.05 -12.68 -8.95
CA LYS A 65 5.93 -11.51 -9.04
C LYS A 65 5.56 -10.66 -10.26
N ILE A 66 5.48 -9.35 -10.07
CA ILE A 66 5.33 -8.39 -11.17
C ILE A 66 6.73 -8.15 -11.75
N LYS A 67 6.94 -8.53 -13.02
CA LYS A 67 8.28 -8.44 -13.65
C LYS A 67 8.72 -7.01 -13.97
N LYS A 68 7.76 -6.12 -14.26
CA LYS A 68 8.00 -4.72 -14.61
C LYS A 68 6.96 -3.84 -13.91
N PRO A 69 7.15 -3.53 -12.61
CA PRO A 69 6.22 -2.65 -11.90
C PRO A 69 6.29 -1.24 -12.49
N VAL A 70 5.13 -0.69 -12.88
CA VAL A 70 5.01 0.68 -13.41
C VAL A 70 5.11 1.70 -12.28
N ILE A 71 4.59 1.36 -11.11
CA ILE A 71 4.65 2.20 -9.91
C ILE A 71 5.63 1.55 -8.95
N ILE A 72 6.76 2.22 -8.72
CA ILE A 72 7.89 1.68 -7.93
C ILE A 72 7.87 2.25 -6.50
N LYS A 73 7.26 3.42 -6.33
CA LYS A 73 7.22 4.14 -5.07
C LYS A 73 5.83 4.16 -4.46
N VAL A 74 5.76 4.10 -3.13
CA VAL A 74 4.54 4.23 -2.35
C VAL A 74 4.76 5.13 -1.16
N ASP A 75 3.68 5.63 -0.59
CA ASP A 75 3.68 6.33 0.67
C ASP A 75 2.65 5.70 1.63
N LEU A 76 2.71 6.12 2.89
CA LEU A 76 1.86 5.65 3.99
C LEU A 76 0.36 5.81 3.71
N TYR A 77 -0.04 6.85 2.97
CA TYR A 77 -1.43 7.15 2.66
C TYR A 77 -1.93 6.40 1.43
N THR A 78 -1.04 5.95 0.55
CA THR A 78 -1.42 5.30 -0.72
C THR A 78 -1.26 3.78 -0.69
N VAL A 79 -0.58 3.19 0.30
CA VAL A 79 -0.37 1.74 0.40
C VAL A 79 -1.67 0.93 0.28
N PHE A 80 -2.76 1.37 0.91
CA PHE A 80 -4.02 0.63 0.87
C PHE A 80 -4.59 0.50 -0.55
N LYS A 81 -4.31 1.46 -1.44
CA LYS A 81 -4.74 1.40 -2.84
C LYS A 81 -4.06 0.26 -3.60
N PHE A 82 -2.83 -0.09 -3.24
CA PHE A 82 -2.14 -1.24 -3.84
C PHE A 82 -2.84 -2.54 -3.46
N TYR A 83 -3.12 -2.73 -2.17
CA TYR A 83 -3.78 -3.94 -1.68
C TYR A 83 -5.22 -4.06 -2.16
N VAL A 84 -6.03 -3.02 -1.97
CA VAL A 84 -7.48 -3.07 -2.21
C VAL A 84 -7.82 -2.81 -3.67
N ASN A 85 -7.26 -1.74 -4.26
CA ASN A 85 -7.65 -1.34 -5.62
C ASN A 85 -6.92 -2.18 -6.66
N LEU A 86 -5.64 -2.45 -6.43
CA LEU A 86 -4.80 -3.16 -7.40
C LEU A 86 -4.62 -4.65 -7.06
N GLY A 87 -4.94 -5.14 -5.87
CA GLY A 87 -4.64 -6.53 -5.50
C GLY A 87 -3.13 -6.83 -5.51
N HIS A 88 -2.32 -5.80 -5.29
CA HIS A 88 -0.87 -5.92 -5.13
C HIS A 88 -0.56 -6.30 -3.69
N VAL A 89 0.36 -7.23 -3.52
CA VAL A 89 0.94 -7.59 -2.23
C VAL A 89 2.45 -7.53 -2.34
N PHE A 90 3.12 -7.31 -1.21
CA PHE A 90 4.56 -7.21 -1.16
C PHE A 90 5.14 -8.43 -0.44
N ARG A 91 6.31 -8.89 -0.87
CA ARG A 91 7.02 -9.99 -0.22
C ARG A 91 8.51 -9.72 -0.12
N ASP A 92 9.17 -10.33 0.85
CA ASP A 92 10.63 -10.27 0.94
C ASP A 92 11.33 -11.30 0.01
N LYS A 93 12.66 -11.31 0.06
CA LYS A 93 13.51 -12.31 -0.61
C LYS A 93 13.23 -13.76 -0.18
N ASN A 94 12.76 -13.95 1.05
CA ASN A 94 12.40 -15.26 1.61
C ASN A 94 10.98 -15.69 1.23
N LYS A 95 10.29 -14.91 0.39
CA LYS A 95 8.91 -15.13 -0.07
C LYS A 95 7.86 -14.95 1.03
N ARG A 96 8.20 -14.38 2.19
CA ARG A 96 7.21 -13.98 3.20
C ARG A 96 6.39 -12.83 2.64
N ILE A 97 5.07 -12.96 2.67
CA ILE A 97 4.13 -11.92 2.24
C ILE A 97 3.83 -11.00 3.42
N TYR A 98 3.80 -9.71 3.15
CA TYR A 98 3.53 -8.68 4.13
C TYR A 98 2.06 -8.25 4.05
N SER A 99 1.42 -8.07 5.20
CA SER A 99 0.12 -7.41 5.30
C SER A 99 0.25 -5.92 4.94
N MET A 100 -0.89 -5.26 4.71
CA MET A 100 -0.91 -3.84 4.44
C MET A 100 -0.32 -3.05 5.61
N GLU A 101 -0.73 -3.38 6.83
CA GLU A 101 -0.30 -2.77 8.09
C GLU A 101 1.20 -2.99 8.34
N GLU A 102 1.72 -4.18 8.02
CA GLU A 102 3.16 -4.43 8.12
C GLU A 102 3.96 -3.51 7.18
N VAL A 103 3.46 -3.26 5.96
CA VAL A 103 4.10 -2.32 5.03
C VAL A 103 3.95 -0.87 5.47
N GLU A 104 2.79 -0.48 6.02
CA GLU A 104 2.60 0.83 6.65
C GLU A 104 3.63 1.07 7.79
N GLN A 105 3.86 0.06 8.62
CA GLN A 105 4.86 0.14 9.69
C GLN A 105 6.29 0.23 9.15
N LEU A 106 6.61 -0.48 8.06
CA LEU A 106 7.92 -0.34 7.40
C LEU A 106 8.14 1.08 6.87
N LEU A 107 7.11 1.70 6.31
CA LEU A 107 7.17 3.09 5.84
C LEU A 107 7.38 4.07 7.01
N ILE A 108 6.65 3.88 8.12
CA ILE A 108 6.83 4.68 9.34
C ILE A 108 8.27 4.56 9.85
N ASN A 109 8.78 3.34 9.98
CA ASN A 109 10.15 3.09 10.43
C ASN A 109 11.18 3.75 9.49
N TYR A 110 10.92 3.71 8.18
CA TYR A 110 11.76 4.39 7.19
C TYR A 110 11.74 5.90 7.37
N TYR A 111 10.57 6.51 7.59
CA TYR A 111 10.45 7.94 7.82
C TYR A 111 11.18 8.38 9.08
N GLU A 112 10.98 7.67 10.19
CA GLU A 112 11.63 7.95 11.47
C GLU A 112 13.15 7.87 11.36
N LYS A 113 13.66 6.81 10.72
CA LYS A 113 15.11 6.64 10.50
C LYS A 113 15.73 7.78 9.67
N ASN A 114 14.97 8.35 8.75
CA ASN A 114 15.44 9.40 7.83
C ASN A 114 14.98 10.82 8.22
N ASN A 115 14.38 10.99 9.41
CA ASN A 115 13.83 12.28 9.88
C ASN A 115 12.83 12.92 8.90
N ILE A 116 12.00 12.10 8.25
CA ILE A 116 10.96 12.57 7.34
C ILE A 116 9.68 12.84 8.14
N GLU A 117 9.16 14.06 8.07
CA GLU A 117 7.90 14.42 8.73
C GLU A 117 6.70 13.79 8.02
N TYR A 118 5.85 13.09 8.77
CA TYR A 118 4.60 12.50 8.31
C TYR A 118 3.46 12.75 9.32
N LYS A 119 2.21 12.48 8.93
CA LYS A 119 1.00 12.66 9.77
C LYS A 119 0.08 11.45 9.68
N ILE A 120 -0.61 11.08 10.75
CA ILE A 120 -1.60 9.98 10.76
C ILE A 120 -3.02 10.55 10.89
#